data_AF-A0A972D7G4-F1
#
_entry.id   AF-A0A972D7G4-F1
#
_cell.length_a   1.000
_cell.length_b   1.000
_cell.length_c   1.000
_cell.angle_alpha   90.00
_cell.angle_beta   90.00
_cell.angle_gamma   90.00
#
_symmetry.space_group_name_H-M   'P 1'
#
loop_
_entity.id
_entity.type
_entity.pdbx_description
1 polymer ?
#
loop_
_entity_poly.entity_id
_entity_poly.type
_entity_poly.pdbx_seq_one_letter_code
_entity_poly.pdbx_strand_id
1 'polypeptide(L)'
;MDLKSLIKQQQQKLLQDPRVTALMQDPRVVKGMMKALQLRQQAQQVLEQRVEEVAGQLNIATKNELKELKRTLRKMERELEKAKSEVAAAKKALAEKPSE
;
A
#
# COMPACT_ATOMS: atom_id res chain seq x y z
N MET A 1 -16.62 33.61 3.11
CA MET A 1 -16.95 32.65 4.18
C MET A 1 -17.00 31.28 3.55
N ASP A 2 -16.03 30.42 3.85
CA ASP A 2 -15.79 29.18 3.11
C ASP A 2 -16.69 28.04 3.57
N LEU A 3 -17.14 27.20 2.64
CA LEU A 3 -17.88 25.96 2.94
C LEU A 3 -17.14 25.09 4.00
N LYS A 4 -15.81 25.15 3.99
CA LYS A 4 -14.94 24.50 4.97
C LYS A 4 -15.09 25.08 6.38
N SER A 5 -15.31 26.38 6.54
CA SER A 5 -15.55 27.00 7.85
C SER A 5 -16.96 26.69 8.37
N LEU A 6 -17.95 26.55 7.49
CA LEU A 6 -19.31 26.11 7.87
C LEU A 6 -19.33 24.66 8.33
N ILE A 7 -18.64 23.76 7.62
CA ILE A 7 -18.50 22.36 8.02
C ILE A 7 -17.74 22.25 9.35
N LYS A 8 -16.64 23.01 9.51
CA LYS A 8 -15.90 23.05 10.77
C LYS A 8 -16.75 23.58 11.92
N GLN A 9 -17.50 24.66 11.74
CA GLN A 9 -18.40 25.20 12.77
C GLN A 9 -19.51 24.23 13.13
N GLN A 10 -20.11 23.54 12.15
CA GLN A 10 -21.15 22.55 12.43
C GLN A 10 -20.59 21.33 13.16
N GLN A 11 -19.41 20.83 12.78
CA GLN A 11 -18.73 19.76 13.52
C GLN A 11 -18.39 20.18 14.96
N GLN A 12 -17.95 21.43 15.15
CA GLN A 12 -17.65 21.96 16.48
C GLN A 12 -18.91 22.07 17.35
N LYS A 13 -20.04 22.49 16.77
CA LYS A 13 -21.35 22.51 17.45
C LYS A 13 -21.84 21.11 17.79
N LEU A 14 -21.65 20.14 16.91
CA LEU A 14 -22.04 18.74 17.13
C LEU A 14 -21.23 18.08 18.25
N LEU A 15 -19.92 18.36 18.35
CA LEU A 15 -19.07 17.85 19.43
C LEU A 15 -19.36 18.50 20.78
N GLN A 16 -19.88 19.73 20.78
CA GLN A 16 -20.27 20.46 21.98
C GLN A 16 -21.73 20.21 22.36
N ASP A 17 -22.49 19.50 21.54
CA ASP A 17 -23.89 19.21 21.83
C ASP A 17 -23.96 18.21 22.99
N PRO A 18 -24.54 18.58 24.15
CA PRO A 18 -24.59 17.72 25.35
C PRO A 18 -25.25 16.37 25.07
N ARG A 19 -26.08 16.26 24.03
CA ARG A 19 -26.73 15.02 23.61
C ARG A 19 -25.76 14.04 22.95
N VAL A 20 -24.79 14.54 22.20
CA VAL A 20 -23.74 13.71 21.56
C VAL A 20 -22.77 13.20 22.61
N THR A 21 -22.42 14.04 23.57
CA THR A 21 -21.62 13.64 24.74
C THR A 21 -22.35 12.56 25.54
N ALA A 22 -23.65 12.70 25.78
CA ALA A 22 -24.46 11.69 26.46
C ALA A 22 -24.50 10.35 25.70
N LEU A 23 -24.61 10.39 24.36
CA LEU A 23 -24.59 9.17 23.53
C LEU A 23 -23.21 8.50 23.50
N MET A 24 -22.12 9.27 23.56
CA MET A 24 -20.77 8.73 23.71
C MET A 24 -20.52 8.13 25.10
N GLN A 25 -21.24 8.59 26.11
CA GLN A 25 -21.17 8.04 27.46
C GLN A 25 -22.11 6.84 27.67
N ASP A 26 -23.09 6.65 26.78
CA ASP A 26 -23.99 5.51 26.88
C ASP A 26 -23.21 4.19 26.61
N PRO A 27 -23.13 3.28 27.61
CA PRO A 27 -22.39 2.04 27.47
C PRO A 27 -22.92 1.14 26.36
N ARG A 28 -24.20 1.28 25.94
CA ARG A 28 -24.80 0.48 24.86
C ARG A 28 -24.31 0.95 23.49
N VAL A 29 -24.21 2.26 23.30
CA VAL A 29 -23.72 2.87 22.06
C VAL A 29 -22.23 2.59 21.88
N VAL A 30 -21.44 2.78 22.94
CA VAL A 30 -20.00 2.48 22.92
C VAL A 30 -19.76 1.00 22.64
N LYS A 31 -20.47 0.09 23.32
CA LYS A 31 -20.35 -1.35 23.06
C LYS A 31 -20.78 -1.72 21.65
N GLY A 32 -21.86 -1.12 21.13
CA GLY A 32 -22.32 -1.30 19.76
C GLY A 32 -21.27 -0.87 18.74
N MET A 33 -20.69 0.32 18.93
CA MET A 33 -19.60 0.83 18.10
C MET A 33 -18.36 -0.05 18.18
N MET A 34 -17.92 -0.43 19.38
CA MET A 34 -16.77 -1.31 19.58
C MET A 34 -16.99 -2.66 18.91
N LYS A 35 -18.18 -3.25 19.06
CA LYS A 35 -18.54 -4.51 18.40
C LYS A 35 -18.57 -4.36 16.88
N ALA A 36 -19.09 -3.24 16.36
CA ALA A 36 -19.07 -2.95 14.93
C ALA A 36 -17.64 -2.78 14.39
N LEU A 37 -16.77 -2.10 15.12
CA LEU A 37 -15.36 -1.94 14.77
C LEU A 37 -14.61 -3.27 14.80
N GLN A 38 -14.87 -4.12 15.81
CA GLN A 38 -14.30 -5.47 15.90
C GLN A 38 -14.78 -6.34 14.75
N LEU A 39 -16.08 -6.35 14.44
CA LEU A 39 -16.64 -7.07 13.31
C LEU A 39 -16.05 -6.58 11.97
N ARG A 40 -15.87 -5.27 11.81
CA ARG A 40 -15.21 -4.70 10.64
C ARG A 40 -13.76 -5.16 10.52
N GLN A 41 -12.98 -5.12 11.61
CA GLN A 41 -11.60 -5.59 11.61
C GLN A 41 -11.51 -7.08 11.28
N GLN A 42 -12.36 -7.91 11.88
CA GLN A 42 -12.42 -9.34 11.59
C GLN A 42 -12.82 -9.59 10.13
N ALA A 43 -13.79 -8.85 9.59
CA ALA A 43 -14.18 -8.94 8.19
C ALA A 43 -13.04 -8.52 7.23
N GLN A 44 -12.27 -7.49 7.58
CA GLN A 44 -11.08 -7.09 6.82
C GLN A 44 -10.01 -8.17 6.83
N GLN A 45 -9.70 -8.74 7.99
CA GLN A 45 -8.72 -9.83 8.12
C GLN A 45 -9.14 -11.08 7.34
N VAL A 46 -10.41 -11.47 7.41
CA VAL A 46 -10.94 -12.61 6.64
C VAL A 46 -10.93 -12.32 5.14
N LEU A 47 -11.27 -11.10 4.71
CA LEU A 47 -11.19 -10.71 3.30
C LEU A 47 -9.74 -10.74 2.80
N GLU A 48 -8.79 -10.24 3.58
CA GLU A 48 -7.38 -10.19 3.22
C GLU A 48 -6.79 -11.60 3.12
N GLN A 49 -7.10 -12.49 4.08
CA GLN A 49 -6.73 -13.91 4.03
C GLN A 49 -7.36 -14.64 2.84
N ARG A 50 -8.62 -14.38 2.53
CA ARG A 50 -9.29 -15.00 1.38
C ARG A 50 -8.74 -14.48 0.06
N VAL A 51 -8.37 -13.20 -0.03
CA VAL A 51 -7.69 -12.65 -1.20
C VAL A 51 -6.32 -13.29 -1.37
N GLU A 52 -5.58 -13.51 -0.29
CA GLU A 52 -4.26 -14.16 -0.30
C GLU A 52 -4.35 -15.65 -0.68
N GLU A 53 -5.29 -16.40 -0.11
CA GLU A 53 -5.56 -17.81 -0.46
C GLU A 53 -6.04 -17.95 -1.91
N VAL A 54 -6.97 -17.10 -2.36
CA VAL A 54 -7.51 -17.13 -3.72
C VAL A 54 -6.48 -16.65 -4.74
N ALA A 55 -5.63 -15.68 -4.39
CA ALA A 55 -4.50 -15.26 -5.23
C ALA A 55 -3.46 -16.39 -5.38
N GLY A 56 -3.13 -17.07 -4.27
CA GLY A 56 -2.24 -18.22 -4.27
C GLY A 56 -2.78 -19.40 -5.06
N GLN A 57 -4.09 -19.66 -5.02
CA GLN A 57 -4.72 -20.78 -5.72
C GLN A 57 -5.04 -20.50 -7.19
N LEU A 58 -5.38 -19.26 -7.55
CA LEU A 58 -5.74 -18.92 -8.93
C LEU A 58 -4.58 -18.38 -9.76
N ASN A 59 -3.37 -18.21 -9.18
CA ASN A 59 -2.22 -17.58 -9.85
C ASN A 59 -2.60 -16.25 -10.53
N ILE A 60 -3.61 -15.56 -9.96
CA ILE A 60 -4.08 -14.26 -10.43
C ILE A 60 -3.12 -13.26 -9.81
N ALA A 61 -2.07 -12.96 -10.56
CA ALA A 61 -1.02 -12.01 -10.20
C ALA A 61 -1.66 -10.73 -9.63
N THR A 62 -1.55 -10.56 -8.33
CA THR A 62 -2.10 -9.38 -7.66
C THR A 62 -1.36 -8.15 -8.18
N LYS A 63 -2.00 -6.97 -8.19
CA LYS A 63 -1.39 -5.73 -8.68
C LYS A 63 -0.06 -5.40 -7.99
N ASN A 64 0.10 -5.84 -6.73
CA ASN A 64 1.31 -5.67 -5.94
C ASN A 64 2.44 -6.58 -6.44
N GLU A 65 2.18 -7.86 -6.69
CA GLU A 65 3.15 -8.79 -7.27
C GLU A 65 3.56 -8.37 -8.69
N LEU A 66 2.61 -7.87 -9.50
CA LEU A 66 2.93 -7.34 -10.84
C LEU A 66 3.88 -6.13 -10.76
N LYS A 67 3.69 -5.26 -9.75
CA LYS A 67 4.54 -4.09 -9.51
C LYS A 67 5.93 -4.50 -9.05
N GLU A 68 6.00 -5.52 -8.20
CA GLU A 68 7.26 -6.08 -7.71
C GLU A 68 8.04 -6.80 -8.81
N LEU A 69 7.37 -7.63 -9.62
CA LEU A 69 7.97 -8.30 -10.78
C LEU A 69 8.52 -7.28 -11.80
N LYS A 70 7.77 -6.22 -12.10
CA LYS A 70 8.24 -5.12 -12.97
C LYS A 70 9.48 -4.43 -12.40
N ARG A 71 9.56 -4.28 -11.08
CA ARG A 71 10.72 -3.66 -10.42
C ARG A 71 11.95 -4.56 -10.52
N THR A 72 11.77 -5.87 -10.33
CA THR A 72 12.85 -6.88 -10.46
C THR A 72 13.34 -6.98 -11.90
N LEU A 73 12.44 -7.02 -12.88
CA LEU A 73 12.79 -7.08 -14.30
C LEU A 73 13.63 -5.86 -14.72
N ARG A 74 13.22 -4.64 -14.35
CA ARG A 74 14.00 -3.43 -14.59
C ARG A 74 15.38 -3.44 -13.93
N LYS A 75 15.52 -4.10 -12.78
CA LYS A 75 16.83 -4.24 -12.10
C LYS A 75 17.73 -5.17 -12.90
N MET A 76 17.21 -6.32 -13.34
CA MET A 76 17.94 -7.27 -14.17
C MET A 76 18.36 -6.68 -15.52
N GLU A 77 17.49 -5.91 -16.17
CA GLU A 77 17.82 -5.20 -17.42
C GLU A 77 19.01 -4.26 -17.23
N ARG A 78 19.03 -3.48 -16.14
CA ARG A 78 20.15 -2.57 -15.85
C ARG A 78 21.44 -3.32 -15.57
N GLU A 79 21.38 -4.42 -14.82
CA GLU A 79 22.55 -5.24 -14.51
C GLU A 79 23.12 -5.89 -15.78
N LEU A 80 22.25 -6.34 -16.69
CA LEU A 80 22.64 -6.94 -17.95
C LEU A 80 23.26 -5.91 -18.90
N GLU A 81 22.71 -4.70 -18.99
CA GLU A 81 23.31 -3.61 -19.77
C GLU A 81 24.66 -3.16 -19.19
N LYS A 82 24.79 -3.14 -17.85
CA LYS A 82 26.07 -2.88 -17.19
C LYS A 82 27.10 -3.96 -17.49
N ALA A 83 26.73 -5.24 -17.39
CA ALA A 83 27.62 -6.35 -17.72
C ALA A 83 28.05 -6.32 -19.20
N LYS A 84 27.12 -6.01 -20.12
CA LYS A 84 27.46 -5.84 -21.54
C LYS A 84 28.44 -4.70 -21.77
N SER A 85 28.25 -3.56 -21.10
CA SER A 85 29.14 -2.41 -21.27
C SER A 85 30.53 -2.68 -20.68
N GLU A 86 30.62 -3.37 -19.55
CA GLU A 86 31.87 -3.84 -18.97
C GLU A 86 32.60 -4.81 -19.89
N VAL A 87 31.89 -5.79 -20.47
CA VAL A 87 32.47 -6.72 -21.45
C VAL A 87 32.92 -5.98 -22.72
N ALA A 88 32.15 -5.02 -23.21
CA ALA A 88 32.54 -4.21 -24.36
C ALA A 88 33.78 -3.37 -24.07
N ALA A 89 33.87 -2.76 -22.89
CA ALA A 89 35.03 -2.01 -22.44
C ALA A 89 36.27 -2.91 -22.28
N ALA A 90 36.11 -4.10 -21.69
CA ALA A 90 37.19 -5.07 -21.56
C ALA A 90 37.69 -5.55 -22.93
N LYS A 91 36.78 -5.82 -23.88
CA LYS A 91 37.14 -6.18 -25.26
C LYS A 91 37.91 -5.06 -25.96
N LYS A 92 37.51 -3.79 -25.77
CA LYS A 92 38.23 -2.64 -26.32
C LYS A 92 39.62 -2.48 -25.69
N ALA A 93 39.73 -2.61 -24.36
CA ALA A 93 41.00 -2.54 -23.66
C ALA A 93 41.98 -3.68 -24.06
N LEU A 94 41.45 -4.86 -24.39
CA LEU A 94 42.23 -5.97 -24.93
C LEU A 94 42.66 -5.74 -26.39
N ALA A 95 41.84 -5.05 -27.18
CA ALA A 95 42.18 -4.69 -28.56
C ALA A 95 43.17 -3.50 -28.65
N GLU A 96 43.19 -2.64 -27.64
CA GLU A 96 44.08 -1.48 -27.56
C GLU A 96 45.44 -1.77 -26.89
N LYS A 97 45.63 -2.94 -26.25
CA LYS A 97 46.96 -3.38 -25.82
C LYS A 97 47.77 -3.76 -27.06
N PRO A 98 48.76 -2.94 -27.49
CA PRO A 98 49.63 -3.31 -28.59
C PRO A 98 50.49 -4.48 -28.09
N SER A 99 50.61 -5.51 -28.92
CA SER A 99 51.66 -6.52 -28.82
C SER A 99 53.01 -5.81 -28.73
N GLU A 100 53.68 -5.96 -27.58
CA GLU A 100 55.14 -5.74 -27.45
C GLU A 100 55.93 -6.65 -28.40
#